data_AF-A0AA96PCV4-F1
#
_entry.id   AF-A0AA96PCV4-F1
#
_cell.length_a   1.000
_cell.length_b   1.000
_cell.length_c   1.000
_cell.angle_alpha   90.00
_cell.angle_beta   90.00
_cell.angle_gamma   90.00
#
_symmetry.space_group_name_H-M   'P 1'
#
loop_
_entity.id
_entity.type
_entity.pdbx_description
1 polymer ?
#
loop_
_entity_poly.entity_id
_entity_poly.type
_entity_poly.pdbx_seq_one_letter_code
_entity_poly.pdbx_strand_id
1 'polypeptide(L)' 'MDDLKKKTRQDRSKINMHEEHEVRYWTKHLKVTKEELQSVVEKVGNSAATVRKELAIS' A
#
# COMPACT_ATOMS: atom_id res chain seq x y z
N MET A 1 -3.98 -22.00 26.66
CA MET A 1 -4.64 -20.88 25.95
C MET A 1 -3.59 -20.23 25.07
N ASP A 2 -3.32 -20.79 23.89
CA ASP A 2 -2.04 -20.57 23.23
C ASP A 2 -2.14 -20.57 21.70
N ASP A 3 -2.92 -19.67 21.08
CA ASP A 3 -2.91 -19.54 19.59
C ASP A 3 -3.20 -18.11 19.09
N LEU A 4 -2.71 -17.08 19.78
CA LEU A 4 -2.70 -15.70 19.23
C LEU A 4 -1.48 -15.43 18.32
N LYS A 5 -0.87 -16.49 17.79
CA LYS A 5 0.23 -16.41 16.82
C LYS A 5 -0.27 -16.50 15.38
N LYS A 6 -1.47 -15.99 15.07
CA LYS A 6 -1.82 -15.56 13.70
C LYS A 6 -1.36 -14.12 13.46
N LYS A 7 -0.07 -13.93 13.67
CA LYS A 7 0.71 -12.77 13.28
C LYS A 7 1.12 -12.97 11.81
N THR A 8 0.21 -12.88 10.84
CA THR A 8 0.62 -13.11 9.45
C THR A 8 -0.42 -12.58 8.47
N ARG A 9 -0.01 -11.57 7.69
CA ARG A 9 -0.84 -10.70 6.83
C ARG A 9 -1.78 -9.80 7.62
N GLN A 10 -1.22 -8.72 8.21
CA GLN A 10 -1.94 -7.45 8.06
C GLN A 10 -2.32 -7.35 6.59
N ASP A 11 -3.61 -7.26 6.29
CA ASP A 11 -4.15 -7.09 4.97
C ASP A 11 -3.48 -5.91 4.26
N ARG A 12 -2.33 -6.16 3.62
CA ARG A 12 -1.62 -5.23 2.72
C ARG A 12 -2.37 -5.04 1.40
N SER A 13 -3.68 -5.24 1.46
CA SER A 13 -4.64 -5.10 0.37
C SER A 13 -4.94 -3.62 0.13
N LYS A 14 -4.75 -2.78 1.16
CA LYS A 14 -4.97 -1.34 1.11
C LYS A 14 -3.71 -0.57 1.51
N ILE A 15 -3.57 0.64 0.97
CA ILE A 15 -2.53 1.62 1.26
C ILE A 15 -3.17 2.70 2.12
N ASN A 16 -2.77 2.79 3.39
CA ASN A 16 -3.19 3.89 4.24
C ASN A 16 -2.24 5.09 4.07
N MET A 17 -2.70 6.10 3.33
CA MET A 17 -1.93 7.34 3.12
C MET A 17 -1.82 8.20 4.39
N HIS A 18 -2.66 7.96 5.40
CA HIS A 18 -2.64 8.72 6.66
C HIS A 18 -1.56 8.20 7.62
N GLU A 19 -1.09 6.97 7.41
CA GLU A 19 -0.03 6.37 8.21
C GLU A 19 1.31 6.50 7.49
N GLU A 20 2.18 7.40 7.97
CA GLU A 20 3.48 7.66 7.34
C GLU A 20 4.37 6.41 7.22
N HIS A 21 4.25 5.48 8.15
CA HIS A 21 4.99 4.22 8.12
C HIS A 21 4.53 3.32 6.95
N GLU A 22 3.23 3.30 6.65
CA GLU A 22 2.67 2.57 5.51
C GLU A 22 3.05 3.25 4.21
N VAL A 23 2.95 4.57 4.12
CA VAL A 23 3.39 5.35 2.96
C VAL A 23 4.87 5.08 2.66
N ARG A 24 5.74 5.14 3.67
CA ARG A 24 7.17 4.84 3.51
C ARG A 24 7.41 3.40 3.07
N TYR A 25 6.64 2.45 3.59
CA TYR A 25 6.72 1.06 3.18
C TYR A 25 6.33 0.88 1.71
N TRP A 26 5.19 1.45 1.30
CA TRP A 26 4.66 1.33 -0.05
C TRP A 26 5.47 2.09 -1.10
N THR A 27 5.88 3.32 -0.82
CA THR A 27 6.80 4.08 -1.69
C THR A 27 8.10 3.31 -1.93
N LYS A 28 8.67 2.68 -0.90
CA LYS A 28 9.86 1.82 -1.06
C LYS A 28 9.55 0.53 -1.82
N HIS A 29 8.40 -0.09 -1.57
CA HIS A 29 8.01 -1.35 -2.23
C HIS A 29 7.70 -1.17 -3.71
N LEU A 30 7.04 -0.06 -4.05
CA LEU A 30 6.62 0.29 -5.40
C LEU A 30 7.68 1.13 -6.14
N LYS A 31 8.73 1.58 -5.43
CA LYS A 31 9.78 2.48 -5.93
C LYS A 31 9.22 3.78 -6.54
N VAL A 32 8.18 4.32 -5.92
CA VAL A 32 7.55 5.59 -6.31
C VAL A 32 7.70 6.62 -5.20
N THR A 33 7.53 7.90 -5.54
CA THR A 33 7.48 8.96 -4.54
C THR A 33 6.14 8.96 -3.81
N LYS A 34 6.06 9.66 -2.67
CA LYS A 34 4.81 9.83 -1.93
C LYS A 34 3.74 10.51 -2.80
N GLU A 35 4.15 11.49 -3.60
CA GLU A 35 3.26 12.26 -4.49
C GLU A 35 2.68 11.37 -5.59
N GLU A 36 3.51 10.54 -6.23
CA GLU A 36 3.06 9.56 -7.23
C GLU A 36 2.13 8.53 -6.59
N LEU A 37 2.49 8.00 -5.42
CA LEU A 37 1.64 7.08 -4.67
C LEU A 37 0.28 7.72 -4.35
N GLN A 38 0.29 8.98 -3.92
CA GLN A 38 -0.93 9.73 -3.60
C GLN A 38 -1.80 9.94 -4.83
N SER A 39 -1.22 10.44 -5.91
CA SER A 39 -1.93 10.69 -7.18
C SER A 39 -2.59 9.42 -7.70
N VAL A 40 -1.87 8.29 -7.67
CA VAL A 40 -2.42 6.99 -8.08
C VAL A 40 -3.51 6.53 -7.10
N VAL A 41 -3.31 6.65 -5.79
CA VAL A 41 -4.33 6.31 -4.78
C VAL A 41 -5.59 7.16 -4.91
N GLU A 42 -5.47 8.44 -5.25
CA GLU A 42 -6.62 9.32 -5.50
C GLU A 42 -7.36 8.94 -6.79
N LYS A 43 -6.62 8.50 -7.82
CA LYS A 43 -7.17 8.09 -9.11
C LYS A 43 -7.88 6.72 -9.06
N VAL A 44 -7.26 5.72 -8.45
CA VAL A 44 -7.72 4.32 -8.49
C VAL A 44 -8.23 3.78 -7.14
N GLY A 45 -8.15 4.61 -6.09
CA GLY A 45 -8.49 4.26 -4.72
C GLY A 45 -7.30 3.67 -3.94
N ASN A 46 -7.49 3.52 -2.63
CA ASN A 46 -6.48 3.01 -1.70
C ASN A 46 -6.15 1.52 -1.84
N SER A 47 -6.58 0.85 -2.91
CA SER A 47 -6.31 -0.58 -3.10
C SER A 47 -4.91 -0.80 -3.65
N ALA A 48 -4.05 -1.47 -2.88
CA ALA A 48 -2.66 -1.74 -3.25
C ALA A 48 -2.53 -2.53 -4.56
N ALA A 49 -3.47 -3.45 -4.81
CA ALA A 49 -3.53 -4.21 -6.05
C ALA A 49 -3.77 -3.31 -7.28
N THR A 50 -4.68 -2.35 -7.15
CA THR A 50 -5.00 -1.42 -8.24
C THR A 50 -3.88 -0.43 -8.47
N VAL A 51 -3.31 0.13 -7.40
CA VAL A 51 -2.14 1.03 -7.48
C VAL A 51 -0.96 0.33 -8.16
N ARG A 52 -0.66 -0.91 -7.80
CA ARG A 52 0.37 -1.71 -8.49
C ARG A 52 0.07 -1.92 -9.96
N LYS A 53 -1.19 -2.22 -10.29
CA LYS A 53 -1.60 -2.47 -11.67
C LYS A 53 -1.46 -1.20 -12.51
N GLU A 54 -1.89 -0.06 -11.99
CA GLU A 54 -1.73 1.24 -12.64
C GLU A 54 -0.25 1.56 -12.88
N LEU A 55 0.60 1.42 -11.84
CA LEU A 55 2.04 1.66 -11.94
C LEU A 55 2.78 0.67 -12.85
N ALA A 56 2.24 -0.53 -13.08
CA ALA A 56 2.84 -1.53 -13.97
C ALA A 56 2.42 -1.37 -15.43
N ILE A 57 1.33 -0.64 -15.68
CA ILE A 57 0.81 -0.37 -17.03
C ILE A 57 1.30 1.00 -17.54
N SER A 58 1.67 1.90 -16.62
CA SER A 58 2.10 3.27 -16.92
C SER A 58 3.58 3.41 -17.27
#